data_AF-W2NH74-F1
#
_entry.id   AF-W2NH74-F1
#
_cell.length_a   1.000
_cell.length_b   1.000
_cell.length_c   1.000
_cell.angle_alpha   90.00
_cell.angle_beta   90.00
_cell.angle_gamma   90.00
#
_symmetry.space_group_name_H-M   'P 1'
#
loop_
_entity.id
_entity.type
_entity.pdbx_description
1 polymer ?
#
loop_
_entity_poly.entity_id
_entity_poly.type
_entity_poly.pdbx_seq_one_letter_code
_entity_poly.pdbx_strand_id
1 'polypeptide(L)'
;MPSFRVSASFILALMQLVSSAAQDMNSTKPTITEADANMLQVALSNGRTYASDVNVFICALEVESVETQKTMEENANDPHNYDFNSQSGTDYSFCVYGCPVSGKEDVGYCPDKAGCSDAGRYHVVVYSQPKNDILKVTAISRHTESDD
;
A
#
# COMPACT_ATOMS: atom_id res chain seq x y z
N MET A 1 -18.15 -46.62 -51.85
CA MET A 1 -18.31 -45.16 -51.72
C MET A 1 -19.81 -44.86 -51.74
N PRO A 2 -20.36 -44.31 -50.65
CA PRO A 2 -20.77 -42.92 -50.72
C PRO A 2 -20.26 -42.09 -49.54
N SER A 3 -19.98 -40.84 -49.86
CA SER A 3 -19.51 -39.74 -49.03
C SER A 3 -20.63 -39.13 -48.19
N PHE A 4 -20.44 -39.03 -46.88
CA PHE A 4 -21.29 -38.20 -46.02
C PHE A 4 -20.87 -36.73 -46.14
N ARG A 5 -21.82 -35.88 -46.54
CA ARG A 5 -21.68 -34.42 -46.50
C ARG A 5 -21.92 -33.94 -45.07
N VAL A 6 -20.94 -33.26 -44.48
CA VAL A 6 -21.05 -32.60 -43.17
C VAL A 6 -21.77 -31.27 -43.33
N SER A 7 -22.80 -31.05 -42.54
CA SER A 7 -23.43 -29.75 -42.31
C SER A 7 -23.61 -29.59 -40.81
N ALA A 8 -23.01 -28.56 -40.22
CA ALA A 8 -23.52 -27.93 -39.01
C ALA A 8 -22.78 -26.61 -38.78
N SER A 9 -23.50 -25.52 -39.01
CA SER A 9 -23.15 -24.16 -38.64
C SER A 9 -22.86 -24.07 -37.13
N PHE A 10 -21.69 -23.52 -36.78
CA PHE A 10 -21.41 -23.07 -35.41
C PHE A 10 -21.84 -21.61 -35.29
N ILE A 11 -22.95 -21.37 -34.59
CA ILE A 11 -23.36 -20.03 -34.16
C ILE A 11 -22.47 -19.65 -32.96
N LEU A 12 -21.62 -18.65 -33.14
CA LEU A 12 -20.91 -17.99 -32.04
C LEU A 12 -21.93 -17.14 -31.25
N ALA A 13 -22.36 -17.62 -30.08
CA ALA A 13 -23.05 -16.80 -29.10
C ALA A 13 -22.01 -16.13 -28.19
N LEU A 14 -21.57 -14.93 -28.56
CA LEU A 14 -20.91 -14.00 -27.65
C LEU A 14 -22.00 -13.07 -27.10
N MET A 15 -22.48 -13.32 -25.88
CA MET A 15 -23.24 -12.32 -25.14
C MET A 15 -22.61 -12.18 -23.77
N GLN A 16 -22.09 -10.99 -23.54
CA GLN A 16 -21.16 -10.61 -22.50
C GLN A 16 -21.85 -10.58 -21.13
N LEU A 17 -21.15 -11.08 -20.11
CA LEU A 17 -21.50 -10.88 -18.70
C LEU A 17 -21.56 -9.39 -18.40
N VAL A 18 -22.73 -8.89 -18.05
CA VAL A 18 -22.86 -7.59 -17.36
C VAL A 18 -23.07 -7.89 -15.89
N SER A 19 -21.97 -8.10 -15.16
CA SER A 19 -22.01 -8.10 -13.70
C SER A 19 -21.91 -6.65 -13.23
N SER A 20 -23.04 -5.94 -13.22
CA SER A 20 -23.16 -4.68 -12.47
C SER A 20 -23.28 -5.00 -10.98
N ALA A 21 -22.16 -5.37 -10.36
CA ALA A 21 -22.00 -5.25 -8.92
C ALA A 21 -21.56 -3.81 -8.63
N ALA A 22 -22.50 -2.87 -8.74
CA ALA A 22 -22.39 -1.62 -7.99
C ALA A 22 -22.58 -1.99 -6.52
N GLN A 23 -21.51 -2.49 -5.90
CA GLN A 23 -21.43 -2.59 -4.46
C GLN A 23 -21.25 -1.16 -3.98
N ASP A 24 -22.32 -0.62 -3.40
CA ASP A 24 -22.28 0.51 -2.50
C ASP A 24 -21.37 0.12 -1.33
N MET A 25 -20.06 0.28 -1.56
CA MET A 25 -19.07 0.21 -0.51
C MET A 25 -19.28 1.49 0.29
N ASN A 26 -20.07 1.37 1.35
CA ASN A 26 -19.88 2.17 2.55
C ASN A 26 -18.42 1.99 2.95
N SER A 27 -17.55 2.86 2.40
CA SER A 27 -16.12 2.86 2.63
C SER A 27 -15.93 3.32 4.07
N THR A 28 -16.07 2.37 5.00
CA THR A 28 -15.63 2.55 6.37
C THR A 28 -14.14 2.78 6.29
N LYS A 29 -13.74 4.06 6.26
CA LYS A 29 -12.34 4.47 6.34
C LYS A 29 -11.70 3.64 7.47
N PRO A 30 -10.64 2.85 7.22
CA PRO A 30 -10.09 1.97 8.23
C PRO A 30 -9.72 2.77 9.48
N THR A 31 -10.22 2.35 10.64
CA THR A 31 -9.83 2.98 11.91
C THR A 31 -8.36 2.65 12.16
N ILE A 32 -7.52 3.68 12.21
CA ILE A 32 -6.10 3.54 12.58
C ILE A 32 -6.02 2.95 14.00
N THR A 33 -5.30 1.85 14.16
CA THR A 33 -5.05 1.27 15.48
C THR A 33 -3.81 1.90 16.12
N GLU A 34 -3.68 1.78 17.45
CA GLU A 34 -2.46 2.21 18.16
C GLU A 34 -1.21 1.48 17.66
N ALA A 35 -1.36 0.23 17.24
CA ALA A 35 -0.26 -0.55 16.67
C ALA A 35 0.20 0.01 15.32
N ASP A 36 -0.74 0.42 14.46
CA ASP A 36 -0.43 1.03 13.17
C ASP A 36 0.27 2.39 13.35
N ALA A 37 -0.25 3.21 14.27
CA ALA A 37 0.35 4.51 14.59
C ALA A 37 1.77 4.37 15.17
N ASN A 38 2.00 3.40 16.07
CA ASN A 38 3.32 3.13 16.64
C ASN A 38 4.30 2.61 15.57
N MET A 39 3.85 1.69 14.71
CA MET A 39 4.68 1.19 13.60
C MET A 39 5.12 2.34 12.68
N LEU A 40 4.18 3.20 12.27
CA LEU A 40 4.49 4.36 11.46
C LEU A 40 5.46 5.32 12.19
N GLN A 41 5.26 5.54 13.49
CA GLN A 41 6.16 6.35 14.30
C GLN A 41 7.59 5.82 14.31
N VAL A 42 7.76 4.51 14.57
CA VAL A 42 9.06 3.86 14.56
C VAL A 42 9.69 3.92 13.18
N ALA A 43 8.89 3.71 12.12
CA ALA A 43 9.36 3.80 10.74
C ALA A 43 9.84 5.21 10.40
N LEU A 44 9.03 6.24 10.65
CA LEU A 44 9.35 7.62 10.28
C LEU A 44 10.49 8.23 11.10
N SER A 45 10.64 7.85 12.37
CA SER A 45 11.62 8.48 13.29
C SER A 45 13.04 7.93 13.16
N ASN A 46 13.28 6.97 12.27
CA ASN A 46 14.59 6.35 12.09
C ASN A 46 15.03 6.42 10.64
N GLY A 47 15.94 7.34 10.29
CA GLY A 47 16.45 7.49 8.93
C GLY A 47 17.00 6.21 8.27
N ARG A 48 17.35 5.16 9.05
CA ARG A 48 17.82 3.85 8.53
C ARG A 48 16.68 2.96 7.98
N THR A 49 15.43 3.25 8.30
CA THR A 49 14.26 2.53 7.77
C THR A 49 13.93 3.00 6.35
N TYR A 50 14.40 4.16 5.93
CA TYR A 50 14.14 4.66 4.59
C TYR A 50 14.95 3.86 3.56
N ALA A 51 14.26 3.34 2.54
CA ALA A 51 14.91 2.77 1.38
C ALA A 51 15.79 3.82 0.66
N SER A 52 16.74 3.36 -0.15
CA SER A 52 17.75 4.22 -0.78
C SER A 52 17.19 5.14 -1.86
N ASP A 53 16.04 4.79 -2.43
CA ASP A 53 15.30 5.49 -3.47
C ASP A 53 14.27 6.49 -2.94
N VAL A 54 13.99 6.48 -1.62
CA VAL A 54 13.13 7.50 -0.99
C VAL A 54 13.90 8.82 -0.85
N ASN A 55 13.42 9.84 -1.56
CA ASN A 55 14.01 11.18 -1.62
C ASN A 55 13.08 12.29 -1.10
N VAL A 56 11.86 11.96 -0.70
CA VAL A 56 10.92 12.87 -0.03
C VAL A 56 10.91 12.52 1.45
N PHE A 57 11.01 13.53 2.30
CA PHE A 57 11.03 13.39 3.76
C PHE A 57 9.97 14.28 4.38
N ILE A 58 9.31 13.79 5.42
CA ILE A 58 8.30 14.54 6.16
C ILE A 58 8.50 14.38 7.66
N CYS A 59 8.03 15.37 8.41
CA CYS A 59 7.58 15.15 9.78
C CYS A 59 6.05 15.06 9.80
N ALA A 60 5.52 14.10 10.55
CA ALA A 60 4.09 13.82 10.69
C ALA A 60 3.47 14.73 11.76
N LEU A 61 2.30 15.30 11.44
CA LEU A 61 1.45 16.01 12.40
C LEU A 61 0.26 15.13 12.79
N GLU A 62 -0.36 14.47 11.82
CA GLU A 62 -1.54 13.64 12.00
C GLU A 62 -1.54 12.47 11.00
N VAL A 63 -2.08 11.33 11.42
CA VAL A 63 -2.32 10.16 10.56
C VAL A 63 -3.81 10.10 10.28
N GLU A 64 -4.21 10.22 9.02
CA GLU A 64 -5.61 10.35 8.63
C GLU A 64 -6.26 9.01 8.23
N SER A 65 -5.49 8.09 7.63
CA SER A 65 -5.91 6.70 7.33
C SER A 65 -4.72 5.76 7.18
N VAL A 66 -5.02 4.46 7.26
CA VAL A 66 -4.13 3.38 6.85
C VAL A 66 -4.88 2.37 5.99
N GLU A 67 -4.27 1.92 4.91
CA GLU A 67 -4.69 0.79 4.09
C GLU A 67 -3.61 -0.28 4.12
N THR A 68 -4.00 -1.56 4.05
CA THR A 68 -3.05 -2.68 4.14
C THR A 68 -3.16 -3.59 2.94
N GLN A 69 -2.03 -3.96 2.38
CA GLN A 69 -1.93 -4.93 1.29
C GLN A 69 -0.91 -6.00 1.64
N LYS A 70 -1.35 -7.26 1.66
CA LYS A 70 -0.44 -8.39 1.88
C LYS A 70 0.39 -8.62 0.63
N THR A 71 1.71 -8.62 0.76
CA THR A 71 2.63 -9.00 -0.30
C THR A 71 3.03 -10.45 -0.09
N MET A 72 2.47 -11.32 -0.93
CA MET A 72 2.90 -12.72 -1.00
C MET A 72 4.17 -12.78 -1.84
N GLU A 73 5.18 -13.51 -1.37
CA GLU A 73 6.30 -13.86 -2.25
C GLU A 73 5.85 -14.91 -3.28
N GLU A 74 6.39 -14.76 -4.49
CA GLU A 74 6.22 -15.63 -5.64
C GLU A 74 6.76 -17.03 -5.30
N ASN A 75 5.97 -17.90 -4.64
CA ASN A 75 6.07 -19.38 -4.59
C ASN A 75 5.11 -20.02 -3.55
N ALA A 76 3.98 -19.39 -3.22
CA ALA A 76 3.06 -19.85 -2.16
C ALA A 76 2.22 -21.11 -2.46
N ASN A 77 2.46 -21.84 -3.56
CA ASN A 77 1.62 -22.97 -3.98
C ASN A 77 2.25 -24.37 -3.75
N ASP A 78 3.40 -24.46 -3.06
CA ASP A 78 3.97 -25.76 -2.65
C ASP A 78 3.68 -26.06 -1.17
N PRO A 79 2.69 -26.92 -0.85
CA PRO A 79 2.33 -27.27 0.52
C PRO A 79 3.39 -28.11 1.27
N HIS A 80 4.51 -28.48 0.62
CA HIS A 80 5.59 -29.22 1.24
C HIS A 80 6.89 -28.42 1.44
N ASN A 81 6.94 -27.15 1.04
CA ASN A 81 8.11 -26.32 1.25
C ASN A 81 7.88 -25.36 2.43
N TYR A 82 8.19 -25.82 3.65
CA TYR A 82 8.38 -24.93 4.81
C TYR A 82 9.73 -24.21 4.65
N ASP A 83 9.86 -23.37 3.63
CA ASP A 83 11.01 -22.47 3.48
C ASP A 83 10.79 -21.28 4.41
N PHE A 84 11.60 -21.20 5.46
CA PHE A 84 11.61 -20.05 6.37
C PHE A 84 11.89 -18.73 5.61
N ASN A 85 12.44 -18.77 4.39
CA ASN A 85 12.66 -17.60 3.54
C ASN A 85 11.46 -17.20 2.65
N SER A 86 10.34 -17.93 2.68
CA SER A 86 9.13 -17.66 1.87
C SER A 86 8.05 -16.91 2.67
N GLN A 87 8.42 -15.80 3.29
CA GLN A 87 7.57 -15.14 4.29
C GLN A 87 6.91 -13.90 3.72
N SER A 88 5.58 -13.92 3.61
CA SER A 88 4.80 -12.77 3.17
C SER A 88 5.07 -11.52 4.02
N GLY A 89 5.31 -10.39 3.36
CA GLY A 89 5.32 -9.07 3.98
C GLY A 89 3.94 -8.43 3.96
N THR A 90 3.84 -7.25 4.54
CA THR A 90 2.65 -6.39 4.42
C THR A 90 3.09 -4.97 4.11
N ASP A 91 2.52 -4.41 3.04
CA ASP A 91 2.61 -2.99 2.76
C ASP A 91 1.48 -2.26 3.46
N TYR A 92 1.84 -1.22 4.20
CA TYR A 92 0.95 -0.30 4.87
C TYR A 92 1.02 1.04 4.14
N SER A 93 -0.10 1.47 3.58
CA SER A 93 -0.28 2.75 2.92
C SER A 93 -0.95 3.71 3.90
N PHE A 94 -0.22 4.73 4.34
CA PHE A 94 -0.72 5.75 5.25
C PHE A 94 -1.00 7.05 4.51
N CYS A 95 -2.14 7.68 4.80
CA CYS A 95 -2.35 9.09 4.51
C CYS A 95 -1.94 9.90 5.75
N VAL A 96 -0.89 10.71 5.61
CA VAL A 96 -0.27 11.47 6.71
C VAL A 96 -0.36 12.95 6.39
N TYR A 97 -0.96 13.73 7.27
CA TYR A 97 -0.84 15.18 7.22
C TYR A 97 0.45 15.58 7.93
N GLY A 98 1.30 16.35 7.25
CA GLY A 98 2.63 16.65 7.76
C GLY A 98 3.34 17.77 7.00
N CYS A 99 4.59 18.01 7.40
CA CYS A 99 5.45 19.03 6.85
C CYS A 99 6.59 18.40 6.03
N PRO A 100 6.94 18.94 4.86
CA PRO A 100 8.15 18.52 4.17
C PRO A 100 9.38 18.93 5.00
N VAL A 101 10.39 18.06 5.05
CA VAL A 101 11.68 18.34 5.68
C VAL A 101 12.82 18.08 4.71
N SER A 102 13.98 18.69 4.97
CA SER A 102 15.10 18.69 4.02
C SER A 102 15.91 17.38 4.03
N GLY A 103 15.81 16.59 5.10
CA GLY A 103 16.64 15.39 5.26
C GLY A 103 16.11 14.41 6.29
N LYS A 104 16.76 13.25 6.37
CA LYS A 104 16.44 12.09 7.23
C LYS A 104 16.73 12.35 8.71
N GLU A 105 17.31 13.49 9.05
CA GLU A 105 17.60 13.95 10.41
C GLU A 105 16.41 14.64 11.06
N ASP A 106 15.48 15.17 10.26
CA ASP A 106 14.33 15.97 10.71
C ASP A 106 12.99 15.20 10.57
N VAL A 107 13.06 13.91 10.24
CA VAL A 107 11.90 13.02 10.08
C VAL A 107 11.35 12.56 11.43
N GLY A 108 10.11 12.06 11.42
CA GLY A 108 9.42 11.59 12.62
C GLY A 108 8.15 12.40 12.85
N TYR A 109 7.87 12.79 14.10
CA TYR A 109 6.76 13.67 14.44
C TYR A 109 7.24 15.12 14.53
N CYS A 110 6.46 16.05 13.98
CA CYS A 110 6.79 17.46 14.08
C CYS A 110 6.70 17.93 15.55
N PRO A 111 7.57 18.85 16.00
CA PRO A 111 7.48 19.41 17.33
C PRO A 111 6.16 20.18 17.54
N ASP A 112 5.62 20.16 18.76
CA ASP A 112 4.40 20.90 19.09
C ASP A 112 4.54 22.38 18.71
N LYS A 113 3.58 22.90 17.95
CA LYS A 113 3.55 24.24 17.31
C LYS A 113 4.32 24.40 16.00
N ALA A 114 4.88 23.34 15.43
CA ALA A 114 5.38 23.34 14.05
C ALA A 114 4.22 23.36 13.04
N GLY A 115 3.46 24.45 13.02
CA GLY A 115 2.70 24.78 11.82
C GLY A 115 3.70 25.15 10.73
N CYS A 116 3.87 24.31 9.73
CA CYS A 116 4.61 24.68 8.52
C CYS A 116 3.63 25.28 7.49
N SER A 117 4.06 26.32 6.78
CA SER A 117 3.23 26.93 5.73
C SER A 117 2.96 25.97 4.57
N ASP A 118 3.85 24.99 4.34
CA ASP A 118 3.76 24.04 3.23
C ASP A 118 3.18 22.69 3.65
N ALA A 119 2.47 22.63 4.78
CA ALA A 119 1.81 21.43 5.26
C ALA A 119 0.89 20.83 4.18
N GLY A 120 0.77 19.51 4.18
CA GLY A 120 -0.09 18.82 3.24
C GLY A 120 -0.23 17.35 3.55
N ARG A 121 -1.07 16.68 2.76
CA ARG A 121 -1.24 15.23 2.81
C ARG A 121 -0.14 14.54 2.02
N TYR A 122 0.37 13.46 2.58
CA TYR A 122 1.38 12.60 1.98
C TYR A 122 0.90 11.15 2.05
N HIS A 123 1.15 10.43 0.97
CA HIS A 123 1.04 8.99 0.92
C HIS A 123 2.39 8.39 1.31
N VAL A 124 2.42 7.68 2.44
CA VAL A 124 3.61 7.04 3.01
C VAL A 124 3.41 5.53 2.96
N VAL A 125 4.29 4.82 2.27
CA VAL A 125 4.26 3.35 2.20
C VAL A 125 5.34 2.78 3.11
N VAL A 126 4.91 1.89 4.01
CA VAL A 126 5.77 1.15 4.94
C VAL A 126 5.63 -0.34 4.68
N TYR A 127 6.73 -0.99 4.32
CA TYR A 127 6.82 -2.44 4.26
C TYR A 127 7.22 -3.00 5.63
N SER A 128 6.47 -3.99 6.10
CA SER A 128 6.73 -4.70 7.35
C SER A 128 6.77 -6.21 7.12
N GLN A 129 7.84 -6.85 7.62
CA GLN A 129 7.98 -8.30 7.66
C GLN A 129 8.51 -8.69 9.07
N PRO A 130 7.61 -8.85 10.05
CA PRO A 130 7.98 -8.99 11.46
C PRO A 130 8.91 -10.17 11.77
N LYS A 131 8.80 -11.26 11.01
CA LYS A 131 9.59 -12.47 11.25
C LYS A 131 11.08 -12.31 10.91
N ASN A 132 11.41 -11.38 10.01
CA ASN A 132 12.78 -11.05 9.61
C ASN A 132 13.20 -9.67 10.16
N ASP A 133 12.42 -9.10 11.09
CA ASP A 133 12.64 -7.77 11.67
C ASP A 133 12.80 -6.65 10.62
N ILE A 134 12.12 -6.78 9.48
CA ILE A 134 12.16 -5.77 8.42
C ILE A 134 11.04 -4.77 8.64
N LEU A 135 11.43 -3.50 8.77
CA LEU A 135 10.53 -2.35 8.72
C LEU A 135 11.19 -1.28 7.84
N LYS A 136 10.55 -0.95 6.72
CA LYS A 136 11.11 -0.03 5.73
C LYS A 136 10.08 0.95 5.22
N VAL A 137 10.44 2.23 5.20
CA VAL A 137 9.72 3.24 4.42
C VAL A 137 10.17 3.08 2.97
N THR A 138 9.25 2.67 2.09
CA THR A 138 9.55 2.31 0.70
C THR A 138 9.13 3.40 -0.28
N ALA A 139 8.15 4.23 0.08
CA ALA A 139 7.75 5.37 -0.74
C ALA A 139 7.16 6.49 0.11
N ILE A 140 7.44 7.74 -0.28
CA ILE A 140 6.73 8.92 0.18
C ILE A 140 6.41 9.77 -1.03
N SER A 141 5.15 10.18 -1.16
CA SER A 141 4.70 11.08 -2.22
C SER A 141 3.67 12.06 -1.67
N ARG A 142 3.65 13.28 -2.20
CA ARG A 142 2.61 14.25 -1.84
C ARG A 142 1.28 13.78 -2.46
N HIS A 143 0.22 13.77 -1.66
CA HIS A 143 -1.12 13.51 -2.18
C HIS A 143 -1.57 14.75 -2.96
N THR A 144 -1.72 14.61 -4.26
CA THR A 144 -2.33 15.63 -5.12
C THR A 144 -3.78 15.23 -5.32
N GLU A 145 -4.72 15.89 -4.62
CA GLU A 145 -6.13 15.82 -5.04
C GLU A 145 -6.17 16.31 -6.49
N SER A 146 -6.51 15.41 -7.40
CA SER A 146 -6.82 15.79 -8.77
C SER A 146 -8.24 16.34 -8.71
N ASP A 147 -8.38 17.66 -8.73
CA ASP A 147 -9.67 18.32 -8.94
C ASP A 147 -10.14 17.97 -10.37
N ASP A 148 -10.90 16.87 -10.52
CA ASP A 148 -11.67 16.53 -11.73
C ASP A 148 -12.99 17.33 -11.80
#